data_AF-A0A9P9U3R9-F1
#
_entry.id   AF-A0A9P9U3R9-F1
#
_cell.length_a   1.000
_cell.length_b   1.000
_cell.length_c   1.000
_cell.angle_alpha   90.00
_cell.angle_beta   90.00
_cell.angle_gamma   90.00
#
_symmetry.space_group_name_H-M   'P 1'
#
loop_
_entity.id
_entity.type
_entity.pdbx_description
1 polymer ?
#
loop_
_entity_poly.entity_id
_entity_poly.type
_entity_poly.pdbx_seq_one_letter_code
_entity_poly.pdbx_strand_id
1 'polypeptide(L)'
;MAEEEINLPSLVIVLLITGLAVRYFFFSGNASTANRQPGGTGGLSPEELQRRREREREAAVETIQQMFPQVDRRTILWDLQRHGGNLQATTERILAGRTETPPITFQPPPPPTSPETTAAAQQSATATNNKPAEKKAHPDLITRYNLKDKLASVPSEDAGAATSSAPKTGGWSSNREERQSLLQKRRDQMIIEARRKMEAKIAAEKAAAAGNN
;
A
#
# COMPACT_ATOMS: atom_id res chain seq x y z
N MET A 1 -47.58 40.93 22.79
CA MET A 1 -47.04 40.56 21.47
C MET A 1 -45.57 40.88 21.49
N ALA A 2 -44.72 39.99 21.00
CA ALA A 2 -43.35 40.33 20.64
C ALA A 2 -43.33 40.31 19.11
N GLU A 3 -43.15 41.47 18.50
CA GLU A 3 -43.04 41.56 17.05
C GLU A 3 -41.69 40.95 16.66
N GLU A 4 -41.71 39.73 16.16
CA GLU A 4 -40.49 39.00 15.79
C GLU A 4 -39.97 39.57 14.47
N GLU A 5 -39.14 40.61 14.56
CA GLU A 5 -38.51 41.26 13.41
C GLU A 5 -37.67 40.23 12.64
N ILE A 6 -38.25 39.68 11.57
CA ILE A 6 -37.61 38.70 10.70
C ILE A 6 -36.46 39.40 9.96
N ASN A 7 -35.29 39.34 10.59
CA ASN A 7 -34.06 39.93 10.11
C ASN A 7 -33.69 39.30 8.76
N LEU A 8 -33.94 40.01 7.65
CA LEU A 8 -33.60 39.58 6.29
C LEU A 8 -32.16 39.00 6.15
N PRO A 9 -31.08 39.58 6.74
CA PRO A 9 -29.77 38.95 6.68
C PRO A 9 -29.70 37.58 7.37
N SER A 10 -30.44 37.37 8.46
CA SER A 10 -30.55 36.07 9.13
C SER A 10 -31.25 35.05 8.23
N LEU A 11 -32.33 35.44 7.56
CA LEU A 11 -33.05 34.57 6.62
C LEU A 11 -32.15 34.14 5.44
N VAL A 12 -31.32 35.04 4.89
CA VAL A 12 -30.32 34.69 3.87
C VAL A 12 -29.26 33.73 4.40
N ILE A 13 -28.76 33.94 5.62
CA ILE A 13 -27.79 33.04 6.26
C ILE A 13 -28.39 31.64 6.49
N VAL A 14 -29.63 31.54 6.97
CA VAL A 14 -30.35 30.27 7.16
C VAL A 14 -30.56 29.54 5.83
N LEU A 15 -30.91 30.26 4.75
CA LEU A 15 -31.06 29.69 3.41
C LEU A 15 -29.72 29.16 2.86
N LEU A 16 -28.62 29.90 3.07
CA LEU A 16 -27.27 29.45 2.70
C LEU A 16 -26.82 28.23 3.53
N ILE A 17 -27.07 28.20 4.84
CA ILE A 17 -26.72 27.06 5.70
C ILE A 17 -27.55 25.83 5.35
N THR A 18 -28.86 25.96 5.16
CA THR A 18 -29.73 24.83 4.76
C THR A 18 -29.43 24.35 3.34
N GLY A 19 -29.20 25.26 2.39
CA GLY A 19 -28.74 24.92 1.04
C GLY A 19 -27.40 24.20 1.03
N LEU A 20 -26.43 24.65 1.83
CA LEU A 20 -25.13 24.00 1.98
C LEU A 20 -25.25 22.65 2.73
N ALA A 21 -26.15 22.53 3.71
CA ALA A 21 -26.43 21.27 4.39
C ALA A 21 -27.10 20.26 3.45
N VAL A 22 -28.08 20.64 2.64
CA VAL A 22 -28.68 19.76 1.64
C VAL A 22 -27.66 19.37 0.57
N ARG A 23 -26.86 20.34 0.08
CA ARG A 23 -25.72 20.10 -0.81
C ARG A 23 -24.75 19.09 -0.20
N TYR A 24 -24.47 19.18 1.10
CA TYR A 24 -23.53 18.29 1.76
C TYR A 24 -24.12 16.90 2.05
N PHE A 25 -25.27 16.81 2.72
CA PHE A 25 -25.85 15.52 3.11
C PHE A 25 -26.45 14.71 1.95
N PHE A 26 -27.00 15.36 0.91
CA PHE A 26 -27.62 14.66 -0.23
C PHE A 26 -26.72 14.55 -1.47
N PHE A 27 -25.71 15.42 -1.64
CA PHE A 27 -24.80 15.35 -2.80
C PHE A 27 -23.33 15.03 -2.46
N SER A 28 -22.88 15.06 -1.19
CA SER A 28 -21.54 14.57 -0.82
C SER A 28 -21.45 13.06 -0.61
N GLY A 29 -22.41 12.27 -1.11
CA GLY A 29 -22.33 10.80 -1.11
C GLY A 29 -21.08 10.22 -1.78
N ASN A 30 -20.37 11.03 -2.58
CA ASN A 30 -19.03 10.72 -3.13
C ASN A 30 -17.95 11.77 -2.80
N ALA A 31 -18.21 12.68 -1.85
CA ALA A 31 -17.29 13.75 -1.45
C ALA A 31 -17.06 13.76 0.08
N SER A 32 -16.49 12.66 0.58
CA SER A 32 -16.11 12.50 1.99
C SER A 32 -15.34 13.71 2.51
N THR A 33 -15.74 14.25 3.66
CA THR A 33 -15.10 15.42 4.25
C THR A 33 -13.59 15.22 4.41
N ALA A 34 -12.81 16.11 3.82
CA ALA A 34 -11.42 16.32 4.19
C ALA A 34 -11.36 16.97 5.59
N ASN A 35 -11.62 16.18 6.63
CA ASN A 35 -11.39 16.63 8.00
C ASN A 35 -9.88 16.88 8.19
N ARG A 36 -9.55 17.96 8.91
CA ARG A 36 -8.25 18.62 8.81
C ARG A 36 -7.19 17.90 9.65
N GLN A 37 -6.41 17.03 9.02
CA GLN A 37 -5.16 16.52 9.60
C GLN A 37 -3.94 17.16 8.89
N PRO A 38 -3.16 18.03 9.56
CA PRO A 38 -1.93 18.59 9.00
C PRO A 38 -0.81 17.53 9.04
N GLY A 39 -0.88 16.53 8.16
CA GLY A 39 0.00 15.37 8.23
C GLY A 39 -0.17 14.33 7.11
N GLY A 40 0.14 14.71 5.87
CA GLY A 40 0.59 13.73 4.87
C GLY A 40 -0.44 13.05 3.98
N THR A 41 -1.53 13.72 3.60
CA THR A 41 -2.25 13.39 2.35
C THR A 41 -2.49 14.65 1.53
N GLY A 42 -1.55 14.97 0.63
CA GLY A 42 -1.90 15.75 -0.56
C GLY A 42 -2.95 14.96 -1.36
N GLY A 43 -3.86 15.65 -2.04
CA GLY A 43 -4.98 15.00 -2.73
C GLY A 43 -4.48 13.97 -3.73
N LEU A 44 -4.77 12.68 -3.48
CA LEU A 44 -4.43 11.61 -4.42
C LEU A 44 -5.12 11.92 -5.75
N SER A 45 -4.38 11.78 -6.84
CA SER A 45 -4.93 12.03 -8.17
C SER A 45 -6.09 11.07 -8.48
N PRO A 46 -7.03 11.43 -9.38
CA PRO A 46 -8.08 10.51 -9.83
C PRO A 46 -7.52 9.16 -10.32
N GLU A 47 -6.33 9.17 -10.95
CA GLU A 47 -5.60 7.96 -11.34
C GLU A 47 -5.15 7.10 -10.16
N GLU A 48 -4.62 7.68 -9.08
CA GLU A 48 -4.19 6.89 -7.92
C GLU A 48 -5.37 6.20 -7.23
N LEU A 49 -6.55 6.82 -7.26
CA LEU A 49 -7.81 6.25 -6.78
C LEU A 49 -8.38 5.19 -7.74
N GLN A 50 -8.06 5.24 -9.04
CA GLN A 50 -8.32 4.14 -9.97
C GLN A 50 -7.36 2.98 -9.70
N ARG A 51 -6.05 3.22 -9.73
CA ARG A 51 -4.98 2.24 -9.48
C ARG A 51 -5.09 1.55 -8.11
N ARG A 52 -5.70 2.17 -7.09
CA ARG A 52 -6.06 1.50 -5.82
C ARG A 52 -7.16 0.47 -6.03
N ARG A 53 -8.31 0.89 -6.57
CA ARG A 53 -9.47 0.01 -6.86
C ARG A 53 -9.12 -1.13 -7.80
N GLU A 54 -8.18 -0.93 -8.73
CA GLU A 54 -7.68 -1.99 -9.63
C GLU A 54 -6.92 -3.07 -8.87
N ARG A 55 -5.98 -2.70 -7.99
CA ARG A 55 -5.24 -3.66 -7.14
C ARG A 55 -6.14 -4.34 -6.09
N GLU A 56 -7.09 -3.61 -5.53
CA GLU A 56 -8.11 -4.14 -4.61
C GLU A 56 -9.00 -5.17 -5.33
N ARG A 57 -9.40 -4.89 -6.58
CA ARG A 57 -10.11 -5.84 -7.46
C ARG A 57 -9.23 -7.05 -7.80
N GLU A 58 -7.95 -6.88 -8.08
CA GLU A 58 -7.04 -8.00 -8.40
C GLU A 58 -6.85 -8.95 -7.20
N ALA A 59 -6.66 -8.42 -5.99
CA ALA A 59 -6.60 -9.23 -4.77
C ALA A 59 -7.93 -9.96 -4.50
N ALA A 60 -9.08 -9.32 -4.77
CA ALA A 60 -10.38 -9.97 -4.70
C ALA A 60 -10.53 -11.10 -5.73
N VAL A 61 -10.07 -10.90 -6.97
CA VAL A 61 -10.05 -11.94 -8.02
C VAL A 61 -9.22 -13.14 -7.59
N GLU A 62 -8.01 -12.92 -7.08
CA GLU A 62 -7.13 -14.01 -6.61
C GLU A 62 -7.78 -14.82 -5.48
N THR A 63 -8.37 -14.14 -4.50
CA THR A 63 -9.10 -14.77 -3.38
C THR A 63 -10.29 -15.61 -3.89
N ILE A 64 -11.08 -15.08 -4.84
CA ILE A 64 -12.21 -15.81 -5.43
C ILE A 64 -11.72 -16.99 -6.28
N GLN A 65 -10.63 -16.85 -7.02
CA GLN A 65 -10.05 -17.92 -7.84
C GLN A 65 -9.57 -19.11 -6.99
N GLN A 66 -9.06 -18.85 -5.78
CA GLN A 66 -8.67 -19.89 -4.80
C GLN A 66 -9.88 -20.65 -4.25
N MET A 67 -11.04 -19.99 -4.09
CA MET A 67 -12.28 -20.62 -3.61
C MET A 67 -13.08 -21.32 -4.73
N PHE A 68 -13.00 -20.79 -5.95
CA PHE A 68 -13.78 -21.22 -7.11
C PHE A 68 -12.87 -21.42 -8.35
N PRO A 69 -11.96 -22.43 -8.33
CA PRO A 69 -11.04 -22.69 -9.44
C PRO A 69 -11.75 -23.02 -10.77
N GLN A 70 -13.02 -23.42 -10.73
CA GLN A 70 -13.87 -23.70 -11.89
C GLN A 70 -14.46 -22.45 -12.57
N VAL A 71 -14.23 -21.23 -12.05
CA VAL A 71 -14.75 -19.98 -12.63
C VAL A 71 -13.61 -19.19 -13.27
N ASP A 72 -13.80 -18.76 -14.53
CA ASP A 72 -12.81 -17.96 -15.26
C ASP A 72 -12.47 -16.64 -14.56
N ARG A 73 -11.16 -16.34 -14.44
CA ARG A 73 -10.63 -15.03 -14.00
C ARG A 73 -11.29 -13.84 -14.71
N ARG A 74 -11.61 -13.98 -16.00
CA ARG A 74 -12.27 -12.95 -16.82
C ARG A 74 -13.72 -12.69 -16.38
N THR A 75 -14.44 -13.74 -15.97
CA THR A 75 -15.81 -13.67 -15.45
C THR A 75 -15.84 -13.05 -14.06
N ILE A 76 -14.89 -13.44 -13.18
CA ILE A 76 -14.74 -12.85 -11.84
C ILE A 76 -14.42 -11.34 -11.94
N LEU A 77 -13.50 -10.95 -12.82
CA LEU A 77 -13.17 -9.54 -13.08
C LEU A 77 -14.37 -8.71 -13.55
N TRP A 78 -15.23 -9.30 -14.40
CA TRP A 78 -16.41 -8.63 -14.95
C TRP A 78 -17.51 -8.42 -13.90
N ASP A 79 -17.79 -9.44 -13.08
CA ASP A 79 -18.78 -9.31 -12.01
C ASP A 79 -18.31 -8.32 -10.93
N LEU A 80 -17.05 -8.39 -10.50
CA LEU A 80 -16.46 -7.39 -9.60
C LEU A 80 -16.51 -5.97 -10.18
N GLN A 81 -16.35 -5.79 -11.49
CA GLN A 81 -16.47 -4.47 -12.13
C GLN A 81 -17.90 -3.94 -12.10
N ARG A 82 -18.91 -4.78 -12.33
CA ARG A 82 -20.33 -4.40 -12.21
C ARG A 82 -20.76 -4.17 -10.75
N HIS A 83 -20.20 -4.92 -9.81
CA HIS A 83 -20.61 -4.94 -8.40
C HIS A 83 -19.62 -4.23 -7.45
N GLY A 84 -18.94 -3.21 -7.97
CA GLY A 84 -18.20 -2.22 -7.17
C GLY A 84 -16.97 -2.78 -6.43
N GLY A 85 -16.45 -3.93 -6.84
CA GLY A 85 -15.36 -4.64 -6.15
C GLY A 85 -15.78 -5.45 -4.93
N ASN A 86 -17.09 -5.64 -4.68
CA ASN A 86 -17.55 -6.41 -3.53
C ASN A 86 -17.37 -7.92 -3.74
N LEU A 87 -16.36 -8.48 -3.05
CA LEU A 87 -16.06 -9.91 -3.06
C LEU A 87 -17.24 -10.76 -2.58
N GLN A 88 -17.93 -10.37 -1.50
CA GLN A 88 -19.01 -11.18 -0.90
C GLN A 88 -20.18 -11.34 -1.86
N ALA A 89 -20.63 -10.22 -2.46
CA ALA A 89 -21.69 -10.24 -3.48
C ALA A 89 -21.33 -11.07 -4.72
N THR A 90 -20.04 -11.08 -5.09
CA THR A 90 -19.52 -11.91 -6.19
C THR A 90 -19.55 -13.40 -5.79
N THR A 91 -19.11 -13.76 -4.58
CA THR A 91 -19.14 -15.15 -4.10
C THR A 91 -20.56 -15.70 -3.92
N GLU A 92 -21.49 -14.89 -3.42
CA GLU A 92 -22.91 -15.27 -3.33
C GLU A 92 -23.52 -15.55 -4.71
N ARG A 93 -23.20 -14.72 -5.72
CA ARG A 93 -23.65 -14.93 -7.10
C ARG A 93 -23.06 -16.20 -7.74
N ILE A 94 -21.79 -16.51 -7.46
CA ILE A 94 -21.15 -17.75 -7.91
C ILE A 94 -21.83 -18.97 -7.27
N LEU A 95 -22.07 -18.94 -5.96
CA LEU A 95 -22.80 -20.01 -5.25
C LEU A 95 -24.25 -20.17 -5.74
N ALA A 96 -24.91 -19.08 -6.11
CA ALA A 96 -26.26 -19.08 -6.69
C ALA A 96 -26.30 -19.50 -8.18
N GLY A 97 -25.17 -19.88 -8.79
CA GLY A 97 -25.09 -20.28 -10.20
C GLY A 97 -25.46 -19.18 -11.20
N ARG A 98 -25.32 -17.91 -10.81
CA ARG A 98 -25.79 -16.73 -11.56
C ARG A 98 -24.63 -15.94 -12.22
N THR A 99 -23.57 -16.63 -12.63
CA THR A 99 -22.37 -16.00 -13.21
C THR A 99 -22.60 -15.49 -14.63
N GLU A 100 -22.69 -14.18 -14.80
CA GLU A 100 -22.85 -13.50 -16.08
C GLU A 100 -21.63 -13.68 -17.00
N THR A 101 -21.80 -14.30 -18.17
CA THR A 101 -20.70 -14.48 -19.13
C THR A 101 -20.18 -13.13 -19.65
N PRO A 102 -18.88 -12.81 -19.51
CA PRO A 102 -18.34 -11.51 -19.92
C PRO A 102 -18.37 -11.33 -21.45
N PRO A 103 -18.84 -10.17 -21.96
CA PRO A 103 -18.94 -9.91 -23.39
C PRO A 103 -17.58 -9.99 -24.07
N ILE A 104 -17.56 -10.28 -25.37
CA ILE A 104 -16.30 -10.44 -26.14
C ILE A 104 -15.48 -9.15 -26.21
N THR A 105 -16.10 -7.99 -25.98
CA THR A 105 -15.45 -6.67 -25.88
C THR A 105 -14.80 -6.40 -24.52
N PHE A 106 -15.04 -7.24 -23.50
CA PHE A 106 -14.35 -7.12 -22.21
C PHE A 106 -12.94 -7.72 -22.32
N GLN A 107 -11.99 -6.85 -22.65
CA GLN A 107 -10.56 -7.14 -22.69
C GLN A 107 -9.96 -6.79 -21.32
N PRO A 108 -9.71 -7.77 -20.42
CA PRO A 108 -9.19 -7.48 -19.09
C PRO A 108 -7.76 -6.92 -19.17
N PRO A 109 -7.33 -6.09 -18.20
CA PRO A 109 -5.92 -5.70 -18.10
C PRO A 109 -5.04 -6.96 -17.97
N PRO A 110 -3.82 -6.94 -18.54
CA PRO A 110 -2.90 -8.07 -18.45
C PRO A 110 -2.63 -8.38 -16.97
N PRO A 111 -2.56 -9.67 -16.57
CA PRO A 111 -2.26 -10.01 -15.19
C PRO A 111 -0.90 -9.44 -14.80
N PRO A 112 -0.75 -8.87 -13.58
CA PRO A 112 0.56 -8.46 -13.10
C PRO A 112 1.48 -9.68 -13.07
N THR A 113 2.65 -9.56 -13.69
CA THR A 113 3.65 -10.65 -13.70
C THR A 113 4.23 -10.81 -12.31
N SER A 114 3.76 -11.81 -11.56
CA SER A 114 4.42 -12.26 -10.34
C SER A 114 5.89 -12.57 -10.63
N PRO A 115 6.85 -12.12 -9.80
CA PRO A 115 8.26 -12.40 -9.99
C PRO A 115 8.62 -13.81 -9.50
N GLU A 116 7.95 -14.83 -10.06
CA GLU A 116 8.30 -16.24 -9.85
C GLU A 116 9.16 -16.78 -10.98
N THR A 117 10.10 -17.64 -10.62
CA THR A 117 11.17 -18.12 -11.49
C THR A 117 10.67 -19.10 -12.54
N THR A 118 10.57 -18.67 -13.79
CA THR A 118 10.58 -19.56 -14.96
C THR A 118 11.84 -19.30 -15.78
N ALA A 119 12.80 -20.21 -15.69
CA ALA A 119 13.94 -20.25 -16.60
C ALA A 119 13.53 -20.87 -17.96
N ALA A 120 14.34 -20.64 -18.99
CA ALA A 120 14.21 -21.21 -20.33
C ALA A 120 12.96 -20.80 -21.14
N ALA A 121 13.02 -19.64 -21.82
CA ALA A 121 12.82 -19.56 -23.28
C ALA A 121 13.01 -18.12 -23.85
N GLN A 122 14.23 -17.56 -23.85
CA GLN A 122 14.63 -16.52 -24.82
C GLN A 122 16.15 -16.24 -24.77
N GLN A 123 16.94 -17.09 -25.43
CA GLN A 123 18.31 -16.76 -25.81
C GLN A 123 18.31 -16.13 -27.21
N SER A 124 18.55 -14.82 -27.31
CA SER A 124 19.21 -14.18 -28.46
C SER A 124 19.54 -12.71 -28.18
N ALA A 125 20.81 -12.34 -28.43
CA ALA A 125 21.30 -11.00 -28.73
C ALA A 125 20.81 -9.79 -27.89
N THR A 126 21.41 -9.60 -26.71
CA THR A 126 22.27 -8.40 -26.51
C THR A 126 23.17 -8.57 -25.29
N ALA A 127 24.47 -8.76 -25.54
CA ALA A 127 25.48 -8.69 -24.49
C ALA A 127 26.02 -7.26 -24.41
N THR A 128 25.78 -6.55 -23.30
CA THR A 128 26.70 -5.51 -22.80
C THR A 128 26.37 -5.07 -21.37
N ASN A 129 27.45 -4.72 -20.64
CA ASN A 129 27.45 -3.82 -19.49
C ASN A 129 26.95 -4.34 -18.12
N ASN A 130 27.76 -5.19 -17.48
CA ASN A 130 27.85 -5.24 -16.02
C ASN A 130 28.42 -3.90 -15.50
N LYS A 131 27.56 -2.88 -15.32
CA LYS A 131 27.91 -1.63 -14.62
C LYS A 131 27.39 -1.69 -13.18
N PRO A 132 28.21 -1.46 -12.14
CA PRO A 132 27.70 -1.37 -10.77
C PRO A 132 26.69 -0.23 -10.68
N ALA A 133 25.57 -0.47 -10.00
CA ALA A 133 24.45 0.46 -9.95
C ALA A 133 24.87 1.81 -9.38
N GLU A 134 24.84 2.85 -10.22
CA GLU A 134 25.18 4.22 -9.80
C GLU A 134 24.24 4.68 -8.69
N LYS A 135 24.83 5.25 -7.65
CA LYS A 135 24.13 5.71 -6.44
C LYS A 135 23.12 6.80 -6.82
N LYS A 136 21.87 6.42 -7.08
CA LYS A 136 20.76 7.38 -7.19
C LYS A 136 20.73 8.21 -5.93
N ALA A 137 20.71 9.53 -6.08
CA ALA A 137 20.92 10.52 -5.01
C ALA A 137 19.72 10.66 -4.04
N HIS A 138 19.23 9.53 -3.54
CA HIS A 138 18.35 9.48 -2.38
C HIS A 138 19.22 9.60 -1.12
N PRO A 139 18.91 10.49 -0.17
CA PRO A 139 19.64 10.57 1.09
C PRO A 139 19.51 9.25 1.85
N ASP A 140 20.64 8.73 2.37
CA ASP A 140 20.74 7.41 3.01
C ASP A 140 19.60 7.19 4.00
N LEU A 141 19.09 5.96 4.15
CA LEU A 141 17.97 5.67 5.07
C LEU A 141 18.27 6.10 6.51
N ILE A 142 19.54 6.05 6.93
CA ILE A 142 20.02 6.57 8.23
C ILE A 142 19.83 8.09 8.34
N THR A 143 20.02 8.84 7.26
CA THR A 143 19.78 10.30 7.23
C THR A 143 18.29 10.63 7.08
N ARG A 144 17.57 9.92 6.19
CA ARG A 144 16.12 10.11 5.97
C ARG A 144 15.28 9.91 7.23
N TYR A 145 15.70 9.02 8.12
CA TYR A 145 15.00 8.70 9.38
C TYR A 145 15.78 9.13 10.64
N ASN A 146 16.83 9.95 10.49
CA ASN A 146 17.66 10.47 11.61
C ASN A 146 18.17 9.39 12.59
N LEU A 147 18.58 8.23 12.07
CA LEU A 147 19.02 7.07 12.87
C LEU A 147 20.50 7.15 13.29
N LYS A 148 21.17 8.30 13.11
CA LYS A 148 22.60 8.47 13.43
C LYS A 148 22.87 8.23 14.91
N ASP A 149 22.06 8.84 15.78
CA ASP A 149 22.27 8.81 17.23
C ASP A 149 22.01 7.41 17.79
N LYS A 150 21.04 6.69 17.20
CA LYS A 150 20.74 5.28 17.54
C LYS A 150 21.81 4.30 17.10
N LEU A 151 22.62 4.64 16.10
CA LEU A 151 23.78 3.85 15.71
C LEU A 151 24.95 4.09 16.66
N ALA A 152 25.12 5.32 17.16
CA ALA A 152 26.14 5.65 18.16
C ALA A 152 25.81 5.12 19.56
N SER A 153 24.53 5.02 19.93
CA SER A 153 24.08 4.60 21.26
C SER A 153 23.99 3.08 21.49
N VAL A 154 24.35 2.25 20.50
CA VAL A 154 24.26 0.78 20.59
C VAL A 154 25.65 0.18 20.31
N PRO A 155 26.48 -0.04 21.37
CA PRO A 155 27.80 -0.65 21.20
C PRO A 155 27.71 -2.10 20.71
N SER A 156 28.80 -2.55 20.10
CA SER A 156 28.84 -3.68 19.14
C SER A 156 28.61 -5.10 19.67
N GLU A 157 28.19 -5.29 20.93
CA GLU A 157 28.36 -6.57 21.64
C GLU A 157 27.30 -7.64 21.38
N ASP A 158 26.08 -7.31 20.94
CA ASP A 158 25.12 -8.34 20.51
C ASP A 158 25.46 -8.82 19.09
N ALA A 159 26.45 -9.71 19.00
CA ALA A 159 27.02 -10.24 17.76
C ALA A 159 26.71 -11.74 17.57
N GLY A 160 25.50 -12.19 17.92
CA GLY A 160 25.11 -13.59 17.65
C GLY A 160 23.67 -14.01 17.91
N ALA A 161 22.89 -13.34 18.78
CA ALA A 161 21.64 -13.91 19.30
C ALA A 161 20.34 -13.44 18.62
N ALA A 162 20.39 -12.35 17.84
CA ALA A 162 19.18 -11.64 17.38
C ALA A 162 18.32 -12.33 16.29
N THR A 163 18.69 -13.51 15.78
CA THR A 163 17.97 -14.16 14.66
C THR A 163 16.59 -14.72 15.03
N SER A 164 16.22 -14.71 16.32
CA SER A 164 14.95 -15.29 16.80
C SER A 164 14.23 -14.51 17.91
N SER A 165 14.60 -13.25 18.17
CA SER A 165 14.05 -12.42 19.25
C SER A 165 13.04 -11.36 18.80
N ALA A 166 12.42 -11.53 17.62
CA ALA A 166 11.14 -10.89 17.35
C ALA A 166 10.13 -11.36 18.42
N PRO A 167 9.53 -10.46 19.23
CA PRO A 167 8.66 -10.87 20.32
C PRO A 167 7.42 -11.58 19.77
N LYS A 168 7.32 -12.89 19.97
CA LYS A 168 6.25 -13.77 19.46
C LYS A 168 4.87 -13.50 20.08
N THR A 169 4.75 -12.46 20.89
CA THR A 169 3.54 -11.94 21.54
C THR A 169 3.14 -10.54 21.02
N GLY A 170 3.80 -10.04 19.97
CA GLY A 170 3.57 -8.72 19.38
C GLY A 170 2.53 -8.70 18.26
N GLY A 171 1.28 -9.05 18.59
CA GLY A 171 0.13 -8.89 17.70
C GLY A 171 -0.09 -7.44 17.25
N TRP A 172 -0.89 -7.24 16.20
CA TRP A 172 -1.22 -5.91 15.69
C TRP A 172 -2.11 -5.17 16.72
N SER A 173 -1.53 -4.22 17.48
CA SER A 173 -2.30 -3.43 18.46
C SER A 173 -3.51 -2.76 17.79
N SER A 174 -4.66 -2.82 18.46
CA SER A 174 -5.88 -2.12 18.05
C SER A 174 -5.73 -0.61 18.12
N ASN A 175 -4.84 -0.11 18.97
CA ASN A 175 -4.57 1.31 19.14
C ASN A 175 -3.64 1.84 18.05
N ARG A 176 -4.02 2.94 17.39
CA ARG A 176 -3.40 3.41 16.14
C ARG A 176 -1.99 3.98 16.38
N GLU A 177 -1.79 4.65 17.49
CA GLU A 177 -0.56 5.39 17.82
C GLU A 177 0.53 4.42 18.29
N GLU A 178 0.18 3.46 19.15
CA GLU A 178 1.04 2.33 19.53
C GLU A 178 1.53 1.57 18.31
N ARG A 179 0.59 1.22 17.40
CA ARG A 179 0.86 0.43 16.19
C ARG A 179 1.78 1.17 15.23
N GLN A 180 1.60 2.49 15.06
CA GLN A 180 2.56 3.34 14.34
C GLN A 180 3.95 3.33 15.00
N SER A 181 4.02 3.47 16.33
CA SER A 181 5.30 3.44 17.06
C SER A 181 6.02 2.09 16.92
N LEU A 182 5.29 0.97 16.91
CA LEU A 182 5.83 -0.37 16.73
C LEU A 182 6.34 -0.61 15.31
N LEU A 183 5.58 -0.17 14.29
CA LEU A 183 6.01 -0.25 12.90
C LEU A 183 7.24 0.62 12.64
N GLN A 184 7.31 1.81 13.23
CA GLN A 184 8.49 2.66 13.18
C GLN A 184 9.70 1.98 13.85
N LYS A 185 9.56 1.47 15.09
CA LYS A 185 10.63 0.73 15.78
C LYS A 185 11.16 -0.43 14.94
N ARG A 186 10.28 -1.27 14.38
CA ARG A 186 10.67 -2.41 13.51
C ARG A 186 11.40 -1.97 12.24
N ARG A 187 10.95 -0.89 11.57
CA ARG A 187 11.63 -0.32 10.40
C ARG A 187 13.01 0.21 10.76
N ASP A 188 13.10 0.95 11.87
CA ASP A 188 14.33 1.63 12.27
C ASP A 188 15.39 0.62 12.75
N GLN A 189 14.98 -0.46 13.42
CA GLN A 189 15.83 -1.64 13.71
C GLN A 189 16.36 -2.29 12.42
N MET A 190 15.46 -2.62 11.47
CA MET A 190 15.82 -3.26 10.19
C MET A 190 16.86 -2.45 9.39
N ILE A 191 16.79 -1.12 9.42
CA ILE A 191 17.76 -0.25 8.74
C ILE A 191 19.15 -0.33 9.41
N ILE A 192 19.20 -0.39 10.74
CA ILE A 192 20.46 -0.51 11.50
C ILE A 192 21.09 -1.90 11.29
N GLU A 193 20.28 -2.96 11.34
CA GLU A 193 20.73 -4.34 11.06
C GLU A 193 21.25 -4.51 9.63
N ALA A 194 20.52 -3.98 8.64
CA ALA A 194 20.93 -4.03 7.24
C ALA A 194 22.26 -3.29 7.00
N ARG A 195 22.46 -2.14 7.67
CA ARG A 195 23.73 -1.42 7.65
C ARG A 195 24.87 -2.26 8.25
N ARG A 196 24.70 -2.78 9.47
CA ARG A 196 25.73 -3.58 10.16
C ARG A 196 26.11 -4.83 9.36
N LYS A 197 25.13 -5.47 8.71
CA LYS A 197 25.32 -6.63 7.81
C LYS A 197 26.04 -6.26 6.50
N MET A 198 25.87 -5.03 6.00
CA MET A 198 26.59 -4.51 4.84
C MET A 198 28.04 -4.15 5.19
N GLU A 199 28.26 -3.48 6.32
CA GLU A 199 29.60 -3.12 6.82
C GLU A 199 30.44 -4.38 7.11
N ALA A 200 29.87 -5.40 7.75
CA ALA A 200 30.53 -6.69 7.97
C ALA A 200 30.88 -7.42 6.66
N LYS A 201 30.00 -7.35 5.64
CA LYS A 201 30.29 -7.91 4.30
C LYS A 201 31.45 -7.20 3.61
N ILE A 202 31.47 -5.87 3.63
CA ILE A 202 32.53 -5.06 3.03
C ILE A 202 33.88 -5.31 3.73
N ALA A 203 33.87 -5.50 5.06
CA ALA A 203 35.06 -5.89 5.81
C ALA A 203 35.59 -7.28 5.40
N ALA A 204 34.69 -8.27 5.26
CA ALA A 204 35.06 -9.62 4.82
C ALA A 204 35.54 -9.65 3.35
N GLU A 205 34.89 -8.93 2.45
CA GLU A 205 35.28 -8.78 1.05
C GLU A 205 36.66 -8.11 0.91
N LYS A 206 36.90 -7.03 1.68
CA LYS A 206 38.21 -6.37 1.73
C LYS A 206 39.30 -7.28 2.30
N ALA A 207 39.00 -8.12 3.29
CA ALA A 207 39.95 -9.09 3.83
C ALA A 207 40.26 -10.20 2.82
N ALA A 208 39.26 -10.73 2.11
CA ALA A 208 39.44 -11.73 1.06
C ALA A 208 40.27 -11.17 -0.12
N ALA A 209 39.98 -9.94 -0.56
CA ALA A 209 40.76 -9.27 -1.61
C ALA A 209 42.21 -8.96 -1.20
N ALA A 210 42.48 -8.77 0.09
CA ALA A 210 43.82 -8.57 0.63
C ALA A 210 44.62 -9.88 0.82
N GLY A 211 43.95 -11.03 0.92
CA GLY A 211 44.57 -12.36 1.04
C GLY A 211 44.82 -13.08 -0.28
N ASN A 212 44.60 -12.41 -1.42
CA ASN A 212 44.69 -12.99 -2.77
C ASN A 212 45.65 -12.19 -3.68
N ASN A 213 46.65 -11.53 -3.08
CA ASN A 213 47.83 -10.94 -3.71
C ASN A 213 49.09 -11.42 -2.98
#